data_AF-A0A538SVM2-F1
#
_entry.id   AF-A0A538SVM2-F1
#
_cell.length_a   1.000
_cell.length_b   1.000
_cell.length_c   1.000
_cell.angle_alpha   90.00
_cell.angle_beta   90.00
_cell.angle_gamma   90.00
#
_symmetry.space_group_name_H-M   'P 1'
#
loop_
_entity.id
_entity.type
_entity.pdbx_description
1 polymer ?
#
loop_
_entity_poly.entity_id
_entity_poly.type
_entity_poly.pdbx_seq_one_letter_code
_entity_poly.pdbx_strand_id
1 'polypeptide(L)'
;MVRDLGARALVVSPAAHDRALARTSHLPYLVSRALLGVGRADARRGLSGPGFRGMTRLAASDPRVSLPFCRANRREIAAAWHALNEAIAREVRGLEGK
;
A
#
# COMPACT_ATOMS: atom_id res chain seq x y z
N MET A 1 26.15 -9.12 -11.50
CA MET A 1 25.55 -7.95 -10.81
C MET A 1 24.12 -7.73 -11.31
N VAL A 2 23.28 -6.95 -10.60
CA VAL A 2 21.88 -6.69 -11.02
C VAL A 2 21.75 -6.09 -12.43
N ARG A 3 22.78 -5.38 -12.90
CA ARG A 3 22.86 -4.83 -14.26
C ARG A 3 22.95 -5.91 -15.33
N ASP A 4 23.61 -7.03 -15.03
CA ASP A 4 23.76 -8.17 -15.94
C ASP A 4 22.41 -8.88 -16.16
N LEU A 5 21.43 -8.61 -15.28
CA LEU A 5 20.04 -9.04 -15.40
C LEU A 5 19.15 -8.00 -16.11
N GLY A 6 19.73 -6.95 -16.71
CA GLY A 6 19.00 -5.87 -17.39
C GLY A 6 18.38 -4.82 -16.45
N ALA A 7 18.66 -4.87 -15.14
CA ALA A 7 18.11 -3.89 -14.19
C ALA A 7 18.89 -2.57 -14.18
N ARG A 8 18.17 -1.46 -14.01
CA ARG A 8 18.77 -0.14 -13.80
C ARG A 8 18.95 0.13 -12.31
N ALA A 9 20.19 0.09 -11.83
CA ALA A 9 20.52 0.39 -10.45
C ALA A 9 20.35 1.89 -10.15
N LEU A 10 19.66 2.22 -9.05
CA LEU A 10 19.51 3.56 -8.52
C LEU A 10 20.27 3.66 -7.20
N VAL A 11 21.11 4.68 -7.06
CA VAL A 11 21.80 4.98 -5.80
C VAL A 11 21.06 6.11 -5.11
N VAL A 12 20.60 5.87 -3.89
CA VAL A 12 19.84 6.82 -3.07
C VAL A 12 20.31 6.74 -1.62
N SER A 13 20.10 7.79 -0.84
CA SER A 13 20.34 7.71 0.60
C SER A 13 19.31 6.80 1.28
N PRO A 14 19.64 6.15 2.40
CA PRO A 14 18.70 5.31 3.14
C PRO A 14 17.40 6.04 3.50
N ALA A 15 17.50 7.29 3.95
CA ALA A 15 16.33 8.10 4.29
C ALA A 15 15.43 8.42 3.09
N ALA A 16 16.01 8.65 1.91
CA ALA A 16 15.24 8.87 0.68
C ALA A 16 14.53 7.57 0.23
N HIS A 17 15.24 6.44 0.31
CA HIS A 17 14.70 5.12 0.05
C HIS A 17 13.50 4.79 0.96
N ASP A 18 13.66 4.96 2.26
CA ASP A 18 12.63 4.58 3.24
C ASP A 18 11.37 5.43 3.11
N ARG A 19 11.52 6.76 2.90
CA ARG A 19 10.40 7.65 2.59
C ARG A 19 9.67 7.27 1.32
N ALA A 20 10.42 6.91 0.27
CA ALA A 20 9.84 6.49 -0.99
C ALA A 20 9.06 5.18 -0.83
N LEU A 21 9.69 4.13 -0.30
CA LEU A 21 9.05 2.82 -0.15
C LEU A 21 7.90 2.81 0.86
N ALA A 22 7.91 3.68 1.87
CA ALA A 22 6.76 3.86 2.74
C ALA A 22 5.50 4.22 1.92
N ARG A 23 5.62 5.11 0.95
CA ARG A 23 4.52 5.58 0.10
C ARG A 23 4.21 4.65 -1.07
N THR A 24 5.23 4.03 -1.66
CA THR A 24 5.08 3.29 -2.93
C THR A 24 5.05 1.78 -2.79
N SER A 25 5.31 1.23 -1.60
CA SER A 25 5.36 -0.23 -1.37
C SER A 25 4.68 -0.64 -0.07
N HIS A 26 5.16 -0.16 1.08
CA HIS A 26 4.73 -0.64 2.39
C HIS A 26 3.28 -0.23 2.72
N LEU A 27 2.95 1.06 2.59
CA LEU A 27 1.59 1.53 2.85
C LEU A 27 0.59 0.92 1.87
N PRO A 28 0.86 0.83 0.54
CA PRO A 28 -0.01 0.10 -0.38
C PRO A 28 -0.30 -1.34 0.04
N TYR A 29 0.68 -2.08 0.58
CA TYR A 29 0.44 -3.42 1.13
C TYR A 29 -0.52 -3.40 2.32
N LEU A 30 -0.34 -2.49 3.28
CA LEU A 30 -1.21 -2.37 4.45
C LEU A 30 -2.64 -1.97 4.07
N VAL A 31 -2.79 -1.01 3.15
CA VAL A 31 -4.09 -0.59 2.60
C VAL A 31 -4.77 -1.76 1.88
N SER A 32 -4.02 -2.52 1.08
CA SER A 32 -4.52 -3.72 0.39
C SER A 32 -5.11 -4.73 1.38
N ARG A 33 -4.41 -5.01 2.48
CA ARG A 33 -4.89 -5.90 3.55
C ARG A 33 -6.12 -5.35 4.25
N ALA A 34 -6.13 -4.07 4.61
CA ALA A 34 -7.26 -3.43 5.27
C ALA A 34 -8.51 -3.45 4.38
N LEU A 35 -8.35 -3.09 3.10
CA LEU A 35 -9.42 -3.12 2.11
C LEU A 35 -9.97 -4.53 1.90
N LEU A 36 -9.10 -5.54 1.82
CA LEU A 36 -9.55 -6.93 1.75
C LEU A 36 -10.31 -7.32 3.02
N GLY A 37 -9.87 -6.85 4.19
CA GLY A 37 -10.55 -7.10 5.46
C GLY A 37 -11.99 -6.60 5.46
N VAL A 38 -12.23 -5.36 5.06
CA VAL A 38 -13.57 -4.75 5.05
C VAL A 38 -14.47 -5.30 3.96
N GLY A 39 -13.93 -5.61 2.77
CA GLY A 39 -14.72 -6.06 1.61
C GLY A 39 -14.88 -7.57 1.45
N ARG A 40 -14.28 -8.39 2.34
CA ARG A 40 -14.22 -9.86 2.18
C ARG A 40 -15.59 -10.52 2.07
N ALA A 41 -16.54 -10.09 2.88
CA ALA A 41 -17.87 -10.71 2.93
C ALA A 41 -18.60 -10.54 1.59
N ASP A 42 -18.62 -9.32 1.06
CA ASP A 42 -19.28 -9.01 -0.22
C ASP A 42 -18.54 -9.62 -1.41
N ALA A 43 -17.20 -9.63 -1.38
CA ALA A 43 -16.41 -10.31 -2.40
C ALA A 43 -16.73 -11.81 -2.48
N ARG A 44 -16.94 -12.49 -1.35
CA ARG A 44 -17.35 -13.91 -1.29
C ARG A 44 -18.75 -14.15 -1.87
N ARG A 45 -19.62 -13.14 -1.83
CA ARG A 45 -20.96 -13.17 -2.43
C ARG A 45 -20.95 -12.89 -3.93
N GLY A 46 -19.76 -12.73 -4.53
CA GLY A 46 -19.61 -12.36 -5.94
C GLY A 46 -19.73 -10.85 -6.20
N LEU A 47 -19.94 -10.02 -5.17
CA LEU A 47 -20.07 -8.57 -5.28
C LEU A 47 -18.70 -7.89 -5.27
N SER A 48 -17.84 -8.28 -6.22
CA SER A 48 -16.53 -7.64 -6.40
C SER A 48 -16.16 -7.48 -7.87
N GLY A 49 -15.78 -6.26 -8.24
CA GLY A 49 -15.28 -5.94 -9.58
C GLY A 49 -13.76 -6.14 -9.73
N PRO A 50 -13.24 -5.98 -10.96
CA PRO A 50 -11.79 -6.02 -11.23
C PRO A 50 -10.98 -5.03 -10.39
N GLY A 51 -11.54 -3.86 -10.07
CA GLY A 51 -10.88 -2.85 -9.23
C GLY A 51 -10.57 -3.34 -7.82
N PHE A 52 -11.55 -3.94 -7.13
CA PHE A 52 -11.35 -4.51 -5.80
C PHE A 52 -10.27 -5.61 -5.84
N ARG A 53 -10.33 -6.51 -6.83
CA ARG A 53 -9.32 -7.56 -7.02
C ARG A 53 -7.92 -6.99 -7.24
N GLY A 54 -7.80 -5.95 -8.07
CA GLY A 54 -6.52 -5.27 -8.32
C GLY A 54 -5.95 -4.61 -7.06
N MET A 55 -6.78 -3.89 -6.30
CA MET A 55 -6.35 -3.22 -5.07
C MET A 55 -6.03 -4.18 -3.93
N THR A 56 -6.70 -5.33 -3.86
CA THR A 56 -6.50 -6.33 -2.80
C THR A 56 -5.47 -7.40 -3.14
N ARG A 57 -4.89 -7.38 -4.35
CA ARG A 57 -3.92 -8.40 -4.80
C ARG A 57 -2.69 -8.51 -3.89
N LEU A 58 -2.24 -7.38 -3.32
CA LEU A 58 -1.04 -7.35 -2.48
C LEU A 58 -1.29 -8.03 -1.12
N ALA A 59 -2.53 -8.09 -0.66
CA ALA A 59 -2.88 -8.78 0.58
C ALA A 59 -2.61 -10.30 0.54
N ALA A 60 -2.42 -10.88 -0.65
CA ALA A 60 -2.02 -12.28 -0.83
C ALA A 60 -0.53 -12.54 -0.56
N SER A 61 0.32 -11.50 -0.44
CA SER A 61 1.74 -11.66 -0.14
C SER A 61 1.96 -12.21 1.28
N ASP A 62 2.98 -13.05 1.44
CA ASP A 62 3.30 -13.70 2.72
C ASP A 62 3.55 -12.65 3.83
N PRO A 63 2.73 -12.64 4.91
CA PRO A 63 2.91 -11.69 6.00
C PRO A 63 4.23 -11.86 6.76
N ARG A 64 4.82 -13.06 6.75
CA ARG A 64 6.11 -13.34 7.39
C ARG A 64 7.25 -12.61 6.71
N VAL A 65 7.11 -12.31 5.42
CA VAL A 65 8.05 -11.47 4.66
C VAL A 65 7.64 -10.01 4.78
N SER A 66 6.34 -9.73 4.70
CA SER A 66 5.87 -8.37 4.48
C SER A 66 5.76 -7.48 5.72
N LEU A 67 5.35 -8.06 6.84
CA LEU A 67 5.20 -7.31 8.08
C LEU A 67 6.55 -6.88 8.69
N PRO A 68 7.64 -7.67 8.61
CA PRO A 68 8.94 -7.22 9.08
C PRO A 68 9.45 -5.91 8.45
N PHE A 69 9.39 -5.76 7.12
CA PHE A 69 9.82 -4.50 6.50
C PHE A 69 8.88 -3.34 6.82
N CYS A 70 7.58 -3.60 7.00
CA CYS A 70 6.65 -2.59 7.48
C CYS A 70 6.98 -2.14 8.92
N ARG A 71 7.33 -3.08 9.80
CA ARG A 71 7.76 -2.76 11.18
C ARG A 71 9.05 -1.96 11.19
N ALA A 72 10.02 -2.33 10.36
CA ALA A 72 11.29 -1.62 10.25
C ALA A 72 11.09 -0.16 9.81
N ASN A 73 10.16 0.10 8.88
CA ASN A 73 9.89 1.43 8.33
C ASN A 73 8.63 2.12 8.92
N ARG A 74 8.23 1.76 10.15
CA ARG A 74 6.96 2.17 10.76
C ARG A 74 6.75 3.69 10.86
N ARG A 75 7.83 4.47 11.02
CA ARG A 75 7.75 5.94 11.17
C ARG A 75 7.37 6.61 9.85
N GLU A 76 8.05 6.26 8.76
CA GLU A 76 7.72 6.81 7.44
C GLU A 76 6.36 6.31 6.94
N ILE A 77 5.98 5.08 7.31
CA ILE A 77 4.63 4.56 7.03
C ILE A 77 3.56 5.38 7.75
N ALA A 78 3.76 5.74 9.02
CA ALA A 78 2.82 6.58 9.75
C ALA A 78 2.68 7.96 9.08
N ALA A 79 3.78 8.60 8.70
CA ALA A 79 3.75 9.86 7.97
C ALA A 79 3.03 9.73 6.61
N ALA A 80 3.28 8.65 5.87
CA ALA A 80 2.60 8.36 4.61
C ALA A 80 1.09 8.09 4.82
N TRP A 81 0.72 7.41 5.91
CA TRP A 81 -0.67 7.14 6.28
C TRP A 81 -1.43 8.42 6.56
N HIS A 82 -0.87 9.34 7.35
CA HIS A 82 -1.53 10.63 7.64
C HIS A 82 -1.84 11.39 6.34
N ALA A 83 -0.87 11.47 5.42
CA ALA A 83 -1.06 12.12 4.13
C ALA A 83 -2.14 11.43 3.26
N LEU A 84 -2.17 10.09 3.22
CA LEU A 84 -3.18 9.34 2.48
C LEU A 84 -4.58 9.51 3.10
N ASN A 85 -4.67 9.42 4.43
CA ASN A 85 -5.93 9.54 5.16
C ASN A 85 -6.56 10.92 4.95
N GLU A 86 -5.77 11.98 5.01
CA GLU A 86 -6.23 13.33 4.70
C GLU A 86 -6.70 13.46 3.26
N ALA A 87 -5.99 12.85 2.30
CA ALA A 87 -6.39 12.86 0.90
C ALA A 87 -7.72 12.14 0.68
N ILE A 88 -7.87 10.92 1.18
CA ILE A 88 -9.14 10.16 1.09
C ILE A 88 -10.27 10.94 1.77
N ALA A 89 -10.04 11.50 2.95
CA ALA A 89 -11.06 12.25 3.67
C ALA A 89 -11.52 13.50 2.90
N ARG A 90 -10.62 14.18 2.17
CA ARG A 90 -10.99 15.29 1.28
C ARG A 90 -11.87 14.82 0.13
N GLU A 91 -11.49 13.73 -0.55
CA GLU A 91 -12.28 13.16 -1.65
C GLU A 91 -13.69 12.77 -1.18
N VAL A 92 -13.80 12.08 -0.03
CA VAL A 92 -15.08 11.64 0.52
C VAL A 92 -15.97 12.81 0.92
N ARG A 93 -15.45 13.82 1.64
CA ARG A 93 -16.23 15.03 1.97
C ARG A 93 -16.74 15.74 0.71
N GLY A 94 -15.97 15.71 -0.38
CA GLY A 94 -16.38 16.26 -1.66
C GLY A 94 -17.59 15.54 -2.30
N LEU A 95 -17.89 14.31 -1.87
CA LEU A 95 -19.08 13.56 -2.29
C LEU A 95 -20.32 13.90 -1.43
N GLU A 96 -20.12 14.25 -0.16
CA GLU A 96 -21.22 14.59 0.78
C GLU A 96 -21.78 16.00 0.57
N GLY A 97 -20.98 16.90 -0.03
CA GLY A 97 -21.37 18.29 -0.32
C GLY A 97 -22.07 18.50 -1.67
N LYS A 98 -22.50 17.43 -2.34
CA LYS A 98 -23.33 17.44 -3.55
C LYS A 98 -24.68 16.78 -3.25
#